data_AF-A0A3D4CSH1-F1
#
_entry.id   AF-A0A3D4CSH1-F1
#
_cell.length_a   1.000
_cell.length_b   1.000
_cell.length_c   1.000
_cell.angle_alpha   90.00
_cell.angle_beta   90.00
_cell.angle_gamma   90.00
#
_symmetry.space_group_name_H-M   'P 1'
#
loop_
_entity.id
_entity.type
_entity.pdbx_description
1 polymer ?
#
loop_
_entity_poly.entity_id
_entity_poly.type
_entity_poly.pdbx_seq_one_letter_code
_entity_poly.pdbx_strand_id
1 'polypeptide(L)'
;KAEVLFGEAEMSISEDAIIYDRKVDISWLLQSTPAAKSIARMPALLGKSNLNFILNLPGAARESNASSQSEEGRRLEWNFLLKEHATEPMSMTAEATLPSSRSLWMVLVLIPVLLFLIQNRRSRTKLEN
;
A
#
# COMPACT_ATOMS: atom_id res chain seq x y z
N LYS A 1 -24.79 -9.57 12.91
CA LYS A 1 -23.57 -8.73 12.92
C LYS A 1 -23.50 -8.11 11.53
N ALA A 2 -23.77 -6.81 11.38
CA ALA A 2 -23.76 -6.16 10.07
C ALA A 2 -22.30 -5.81 9.75
N GLU A 3 -21.68 -6.53 8.83
CA GLU A 3 -20.43 -6.11 8.20
C GLU A 3 -20.77 -5.01 7.20
N VAL A 4 -20.26 -3.82 7.47
CA VAL A 4 -20.41 -2.67 6.59
C VAL A 4 -19.16 -2.59 5.73
N LEU A 5 -19.31 -2.83 4.42
CA LEU A 5 -18.23 -2.65 3.45
C LEU A 5 -18.07 -1.15 3.17
N PHE A 6 -16.97 -0.58 3.65
CA PHE A 6 -16.59 0.81 3.38
C PHE A 6 -15.78 0.89 2.08
N GLY A 7 -16.51 0.82 0.96
CA GLY A 7 -15.96 1.02 -0.38
C GLY A 7 -15.28 -0.21 -0.98
N GLU A 8 -14.75 -0.02 -2.19
CA GLU A 8 -14.01 -1.01 -2.95
C GLU A 8 -12.51 -0.76 -2.78
N ALA A 9 -11.74 -1.83 -2.59
CA ALA A 9 -10.29 -1.79 -2.50
C ALA A 9 -9.70 -2.84 -3.44
N GLU A 10 -8.87 -2.38 -4.36
CA GLU A 10 -8.09 -3.20 -5.26
C GLU A 10 -6.61 -3.06 -4.91
N MET A 11 -5.93 -4.20 -4.83
CA MET A 11 -4.49 -4.25 -4.66
C MET A 11 -3.94 -5.23 -5.68
N SER A 12 -3.09 -4.74 -6.58
CA SER A 12 -2.36 -5.58 -7.51
C SER A 12 -0.88 -5.60 -7.14
N ILE A 13 -0.27 -6.77 -7.29
CA ILE A 13 1.10 -7.05 -6.91
C ILE A 13 1.79 -7.59 -8.15
N SER A 14 2.79 -6.86 -8.65
CA SER A 14 3.70 -7.32 -9.70
C SER A 14 5.04 -7.77 -9.09
N GLU A 15 6.01 -8.17 -9.92
CA GLU A 15 7.35 -8.54 -9.42
C GLU A 15 8.07 -7.40 -8.69
N ASP A 16 7.81 -6.15 -9.06
CA ASP A 16 8.58 -4.98 -8.62
C ASP A 16 7.72 -3.82 -8.09
N ALA A 17 6.40 -3.95 -8.14
CA ALA A 17 5.48 -2.91 -7.68
C ALA A 17 4.24 -3.45 -6.97
N ILE A 18 3.74 -2.66 -6.03
CA ILE A 18 2.40 -2.76 -5.48
C ILE A 18 1.63 -1.57 -5.99
N ILE A 19 0.46 -1.82 -6.57
CA ILE A 19 -0.51 -0.79 -6.92
C ILE A 19 -1.69 -0.95 -5.98
N TYR A 20 -2.08 0.16 -5.37
CA TYR A 20 -3.21 0.27 -4.47
C TYR A 20 -4.19 1.28 -5.02
N ASP A 21 -5.44 0.87 -5.20
CA ASP A 21 -6.56 1.77 -5.49
C ASP A 21 -7.70 1.46 -4.52
N ARG A 22 -8.16 2.47 -3.79
CA ARG A 22 -9.32 2.36 -2.92
C ARG A 22 -10.23 3.55 -3.11
N LYS A 23 -11.53 3.26 -3.20
CA LYS A 23 -12.59 4.27 -3.22
C LYS A 23 -13.53 4.04 -2.06
N VAL A 24 -13.69 5.05 -1.22
CA VAL A 24 -14.63 5.02 -0.09
C VAL A 24 -15.79 5.95 -0.40
N ASP A 25 -16.96 5.36 -0.56
CA ASP A 25 -18.23 6.07 -0.72
C ASP A 25 -19.02 5.98 0.60
N ILE A 26 -19.37 7.14 1.16
CA ILE A 26 -20.22 7.25 2.37
C ILE A 26 -21.65 7.70 2.05
N SER A 27 -21.96 8.04 0.80
CA SER A 27 -23.28 8.51 0.37
C SER A 27 -24.36 7.48 0.68
N TRP A 28 -24.06 6.19 0.53
CA TRP A 28 -24.99 5.12 0.88
C TRP A 28 -25.29 5.07 2.40
N LEU A 29 -24.30 5.33 3.26
CA LEU A 29 -24.50 5.45 4.72
C LEU A 29 -25.40 6.64 5.03
N LEU A 30 -25.16 7.75 4.36
CA LEU A 30 -25.97 8.95 4.51
C LEU A 30 -27.43 8.74 4.04
N GLN A 31 -27.68 7.76 3.17
CA GLN A 31 -29.03 7.40 2.73
C GLN A 31 -29.70 6.30 3.57
N SER A 32 -28.94 5.60 4.42
CA SER A 32 -29.39 4.39 5.13
C SER A 32 -30.40 4.64 6.27
N THR A 33 -30.35 5.80 6.93
CA THR A 33 -31.23 6.12 8.07
C THR A 33 -31.90 7.49 7.92
N PRO A 34 -33.09 7.71 8.52
CA PRO A 34 -33.76 9.01 8.48
C PRO A 34 -32.90 10.17 9.02
N ALA A 35 -32.12 9.92 10.08
CA ALA A 35 -31.21 10.90 10.65
C ALA A 35 -30.04 11.22 9.70
N ALA A 36 -29.48 10.20 9.05
CA ALA A 36 -28.37 10.39 8.10
C ALA A 36 -28.84 11.06 6.80
N LYS A 37 -30.10 10.87 6.38
CA LYS A 37 -30.68 11.56 5.21
C LYS A 37 -30.70 13.09 5.37
N SER A 38 -30.88 13.58 6.59
CA SER A 38 -30.76 15.01 6.89
C SER A 38 -29.33 15.52 6.69
N ILE A 39 -28.33 14.69 6.99
CA ILE A 39 -26.92 14.98 6.75
C ILE A 39 -26.60 14.96 5.25
N ALA A 40 -27.19 14.02 4.48
CA ALA A 40 -27.06 14.01 3.02
C ALA A 40 -27.57 15.31 2.36
N ARG A 41 -28.67 15.87 2.88
CA ARG A 41 -29.25 17.13 2.39
C ARG A 41 -28.50 18.38 2.85
N MET A 42 -27.81 18.29 3.99
CA MET A 42 -27.05 19.38 4.56
C MET A 42 -25.68 18.87 5.05
N PRO A 43 -24.72 18.67 4.12
CA PRO A 43 -23.39 18.14 4.45
C PRO A 43 -22.64 18.95 5.52
N ALA A 44 -22.98 20.23 5.68
CA ALA A 44 -22.48 21.10 6.75
C ALA A 44 -22.70 20.52 8.17
N LEU A 45 -23.66 19.62 8.36
CA LEU A 45 -23.90 18.91 9.63
C LEU A 45 -22.74 17.96 10.02
N LEU A 46 -21.90 17.55 9.06
CA LEU A 46 -20.66 16.82 9.33
C LEU A 46 -19.59 17.72 9.95
N GLY A 47 -19.80 19.04 9.96
CA GLY A 47 -18.93 20.00 10.62
C GLY A 47 -17.47 19.90 10.15
N LYS A 48 -16.58 19.56 11.09
CA LYS A 48 -15.13 19.40 10.88
C LYS A 48 -14.68 17.93 10.94
N SER A 49 -15.61 16.98 10.79
CA SER A 49 -15.28 15.55 10.85
C SER A 49 -14.46 15.12 9.64
N ASN A 50 -13.35 14.43 9.91
CA ASN A 50 -12.42 13.96 8.89
C ASN A 50 -12.35 12.42 8.86
N LEU A 51 -12.15 11.86 7.68
CA LEU A 51 -11.65 10.50 7.49
C LEU A 51 -10.13 10.57 7.32
N ASN A 52 -9.42 9.90 8.23
CA ASN A 52 -7.98 9.71 8.13
C ASN A 52 -7.70 8.28 7.70
N PHE A 53 -6.96 8.12 6.60
CA PHE A 53 -6.52 6.82 6.14
C PHE A 53 -5.00 6.77 6.09
N ILE A 54 -4.43 5.67 6.59
CA ILE A 54 -2.99 5.49 6.66
C ILE A 54 -2.64 4.17 6.00
N LEU A 55 -1.80 4.25 4.97
CA LEU A 55 -1.24 3.09 4.28
C LEU A 55 0.24 2.99 4.60
N ASN A 56 0.66 1.85 5.14
CA ASN A 56 2.08 1.53 5.29
C ASN A 56 2.47 0.55 4.18
N LEU A 57 3.45 0.95 3.37
CA LEU A 57 3.95 0.22 2.22
C LEU A 57 5.28 -0.48 2.56
N PRO A 58 5.55 -1.65 1.96
CA PRO A 58 6.81 -2.36 2.18
C PRO A 58 8.01 -1.68 1.51
N GLY A 59 7.78 -0.77 0.56
CA GLY A 59 8.80 0.06 -0.08
C GLY A 59 8.30 1.50 -0.25
N ALA A 60 9.19 2.37 -0.74
CA ALA A 60 8.84 3.78 -0.95
C ALA A 60 7.82 3.91 -2.08
N ALA A 61 6.86 4.81 -1.89
CA ALA A 61 5.90 5.19 -2.91
C ALA A 61 6.61 5.85 -4.10
N ARG A 62 6.29 5.42 -5.32
CA ARG A 62 6.68 6.07 -6.58
C ARG A 62 5.69 7.17 -6.93
N GLU A 63 4.41 6.85 -6.83
CA GLU A 63 3.29 7.76 -7.10
C GLU A 63 2.24 7.61 -6.00
N SER A 64 1.59 8.71 -5.62
CA SER A 64 0.53 8.71 -4.62
C SER A 64 -0.26 10.00 -4.67
N ASN A 65 -1.56 9.93 -4.37
CA ASN A 65 -2.40 11.10 -4.14
C ASN A 65 -2.59 11.44 -2.64
N ALA A 66 -1.69 10.93 -1.77
CA ALA A 66 -1.73 11.17 -0.33
C ALA A 66 -1.60 12.66 0.04
N SER A 67 -2.28 13.04 1.11
CA SER A 67 -2.19 14.39 1.70
C SER A 67 -0.83 14.63 2.34
N SER A 68 -0.22 13.58 2.91
CA SER A 68 1.13 13.63 3.46
C SER A 68 1.82 12.27 3.35
N GLN A 69 3.16 12.30 3.47
CA GLN A 69 4.01 11.12 3.40
C GLN A 69 5.15 11.22 4.44
N SER A 70 5.61 10.07 4.93
CA SER A 70 6.83 10.03 5.76
C SER A 70 8.08 10.35 4.94
N GLU A 71 9.17 10.72 5.62
CA GLU A 71 10.46 11.03 4.99
C GLU A 71 10.98 9.88 4.12
N GLU A 72 10.81 8.63 4.56
CA GLU A 72 11.17 7.44 3.80
C GLU A 72 10.18 7.07 2.67
N GLY A 73 9.05 7.78 2.56
CA GLY A 73 8.02 7.56 1.54
C GLY A 73 7.23 6.25 1.71
N ARG A 74 7.38 5.55 2.84
CA ARG A 74 6.72 4.25 3.11
C ARG A 74 5.38 4.36 3.82
N ARG A 75 5.11 5.50 4.45
CA ARG A 75 3.84 5.77 5.11
C ARG A 75 3.14 6.89 4.38
N LEU A 76 1.94 6.61 3.90
CA LEU A 76 1.08 7.54 3.19
C LEU A 76 -0.15 7.82 4.05
N GLU A 77 -0.54 9.08 4.12
CA GLU A 77 -1.71 9.51 4.89
C GLU A 77 -2.62 10.40 4.04
N TRP A 78 -3.91 10.06 4.06
CA TRP A 78 -4.97 10.84 3.45
C TRP A 78 -5.86 11.44 4.52
N ASN A 79 -6.14 12.73 4.39
CA ASN A 79 -7.09 13.45 5.23
C ASN A 79 -8.22 13.98 4.34
N PHE A 80 -9.41 13.41 4.50
CA PHE A 80 -10.60 13.85 3.77
C PHE A 80 -11.60 14.47 4.73
N LEU A 81 -12.05 15.69 4.44
CA LEU A 81 -13.11 16.33 5.18
C LEU A 81 -14.46 15.78 4.72
N LEU A 82 -15.20 15.13 5.62
CA LEU A 82 -16.40 14.35 5.23
C LEU A 82 -17.48 15.22 4.59
N LYS A 83 -17.57 16.50 4.95
CA LYS A 83 -18.55 17.44 4.37
C LYS A 83 -18.33 17.68 2.87
N GLU A 84 -17.09 17.52 2.39
CA GLU A 84 -16.70 17.71 0.99
C GLU A 84 -16.94 16.45 0.16
N HIS A 85 -16.98 15.28 0.81
CA HIS A 85 -17.15 13.98 0.18
C HIS A 85 -18.47 13.29 0.60
N ALA A 86 -19.51 14.07 0.90
CA ALA A 86 -20.83 13.53 1.25
C ALA A 86 -21.55 12.91 0.03
N THR A 87 -21.25 13.40 -1.17
CA THR A 87 -21.87 13.00 -2.45
C THR A 87 -20.91 12.39 -3.46
N GLU A 88 -19.60 12.45 -3.17
CA GLU A 88 -18.54 11.98 -4.06
C GLU A 88 -17.61 11.01 -3.32
N PRO A 89 -17.12 9.96 -3.98
CA PRO A 89 -16.24 8.99 -3.34
C PRO A 89 -14.85 9.60 -3.05
N MET A 90 -14.27 9.20 -1.93
CA MET A 90 -12.89 9.50 -1.56
C MET A 90 -11.97 8.48 -2.24
N SER A 91 -11.12 8.94 -3.16
CA SER A 91 -10.17 8.09 -3.91
C SER A 91 -8.79 8.13 -3.27
N MET A 92 -8.20 6.97 -3.05
CA MET A 92 -6.85 6.79 -2.49
C MET A 92 -6.07 5.88 -3.42
N THR A 93 -5.05 6.42 -4.07
CA THR A 93 -4.21 5.70 -5.01
C THR A 93 -2.75 5.80 -4.59
N ALA A 94 -2.05 4.68 -4.67
CA ALA A 94 -0.62 4.63 -4.43
C ALA A 94 0.03 3.54 -5.26
N GLU A 95 1.21 3.84 -5.79
CA GLU A 95 2.13 2.86 -6.36
C GLU A 95 3.40 2.84 -5.50
N ALA A 96 3.85 1.65 -5.12
CA ALA A 96 5.05 1.47 -4.31
C ALA A 96 5.99 0.46 -4.94
N THR A 97 7.28 0.68 -4.75
CA THR A 97 8.31 -0.30 -5.09
C THR A 97 8.21 -1.53 -4.20
N LEU A 98 8.35 -2.72 -4.78
CA LEU A 98 8.64 -3.93 -4.04
C LEU A 98 10.14 -4.17 -3.96
N PRO A 99 10.65 -4.61 -2.79
CA PRO A 99 12.01 -5.11 -2.69
C PRO A 99 12.20 -6.28 -3.66
N SER A 100 13.18 -6.19 -4.56
CA SER A 100 13.41 -7.24 -5.56
C SER A 100 13.81 -8.57 -4.91
N SER A 101 13.04 -9.62 -5.18
CA SER A 101 13.35 -11.00 -4.80
C SER A 101 14.57 -11.58 -5.52
N ARG A 102 15.03 -10.93 -6.61
CA ARG A 102 16.19 -11.37 -7.41
C ARG A 102 17.49 -11.38 -6.60
N SER A 103 17.59 -10.52 -5.59
CA SER A 103 18.74 -10.47 -4.69
C SER A 103 18.91 -11.76 -3.88
N LEU A 104 17.82 -12.37 -3.41
CA LEU A 104 17.83 -13.66 -2.70
C LEU A 104 18.28 -14.80 -3.60
N TRP A 105 17.81 -14.82 -4.85
CA TRP A 105 18.23 -15.83 -5.82
C TRP A 105 19.73 -15.76 -6.14
N MET A 106 20.31 -14.57 -6.21
CA MET A 106 21.76 -14.42 -6.40
C MET A 106 22.55 -15.05 -5.26
N VAL A 107 22.13 -14.86 -4.01
CA VAL A 107 22.81 -15.47 -2.84
C VAL A 107 22.76 -16.99 -2.90
N LEU A 108 21.61 -17.57 -3.27
CA LEU A 108 21.44 -19.02 -3.39
C LEU A 108 22.32 -19.65 -4.47
N VAL A 109 22.65 -18.94 -5.54
CA VAL A 109 23.52 -19.44 -6.63
C VAL A 109 24.99 -19.15 -6.36
N LEU A 110 25.33 -17.95 -5.86
CA LEU A 110 26.72 -17.54 -5.66
C LEU A 110 27.42 -18.34 -4.55
N ILE A 111 26.73 -18.66 -3.45
CA ILE A 111 27.32 -19.41 -2.33
C ILE A 111 27.84 -20.80 -2.76
N PRO A 112 27.04 -21.69 -3.38
CA PRO A 112 27.52 -23.01 -3.79
C PRO A 112 28.61 -22.92 -4.86
N VAL A 113 28.52 -21.96 -5.79
CA VAL A 113 29.59 -21.74 -6.78
C VAL A 113 30.91 -21.33 -6.11
N LEU A 114 30.85 -20.41 -5.14
CA LEU A 114 32.03 -19.97 -4.40
C LEU A 114 32.64 -21.13 -3.60
N LEU A 115 31.81 -21.93 -2.93
CA LEU A 115 32.24 -23.13 -2.21
C LEU A 115 32.89 -24.14 -3.15
N PHE A 116 32.30 -24.40 -4.31
CA PHE A 116 32.86 -25.28 -5.34
C PHE A 116 34.23 -24.78 -5.82
N LEU A 117 34.38 -23.49 -6.12
CA LEU A 117 35.65 -22.92 -6.56
C LEU A 117 36.73 -23.01 -5.48
N ILE A 118 36.38 -22.77 -4.21
CA ILE A 118 37.30 -22.90 -3.08
C ILE A 118 37.74 -24.36 -2.91
N GLN A 119 36.80 -25.31 -2.94
CA GLN A 119 37.10 -26.73 -2.82
C GLN A 119 37.97 -27.21 -3.99
N ASN A 120 37.64 -26.82 -5.22
CA ASN A 120 38.42 -27.19 -6.40
C ASN A 120 39.85 -26.64 -6.34
N ARG A 121 40.05 -25.38 -5.92
CA ARG A 121 41.40 -24.83 -5.69
C ARG A 121 42.18 -25.63 -4.65
N ARG A 122 41.56 -25.95 -3.51
CA ARG A 122 42.19 -26.77 -2.45
C ARG A 122 42.59 -28.16 -2.94
N SER A 123 41.74 -28.80 -3.75
CA SER A 123 42.04 -30.11 -4.33
C SER A 123 43.23 -30.04 -5.28
N ARG A 124 43.35 -28.99 -6.10
CA ARG A 124 44.50 -28.80 -7.00
C ARG A 124 45.80 -28.55 -6.25
N THR A 125 45.80 -27.72 -5.20
CA THR A 125 47.00 -27.50 -4.37
C THR A 125 47.47 -28.75 -3.63
N LYS A 126 46.59 -29.74 -3.40
CA LYS A 126 46.95 -31.03 -2.81
C LYS A 126 47.54 -32.03 -3.81
N LEU A 127 47.36 -31.80 -5.11
CA LEU A 127 47.91 -32.63 -6.18
C LEU A 127 49.28 -32.12 -6.66
N GLU A 128 49.61 -30.87 -6.36
CA GLU A 128 50.87 -30.20 -6.72
C GLU A 128 51.96 -30.31 -5.63
N ASN A 129 51.63 -30.84 -4.44
CA ASN A 129 52.54 -31.18 -3.34
C ASN A 129 52.63 -32.69 -3.15
#